data_AF-A0A1I5NR73-F1
#
_entry.id   AF-A0A1I5NR73-F1
#
_cell.length_a   1.000
_cell.length_b   1.000
_cell.length_c   1.000
_cell.angle_alpha   90.00
_cell.angle_beta   90.00
_cell.angle_gamma   90.00
#
_symmetry.space_group_name_H-M   'P 1'
#
loop_
_entity.id
_entity.type
_entity.pdbx_description
1 polymer ?
#
loop_
_entity_poly.entity_id
_entity_poly.type
_entity_poly.pdbx_seq_one_letter_code
_entity_poly.pdbx_strand_id
1 'polypeptide(L)'
;MLLAVGGAFALGAGVAGYIAWRMDSAPETTEEPAQIADNTPADGAEPSPTPSASESAAAAEAVERVAEQQGGIDQRLAAAEQRLSRLDLQAQAAAGNVARAEGLLIAFATRRAVDKGAELGYLADQLRLRFGDALPNAVNTILTFSREPVTLDQLIFRLEGLAPSLQSGEGKPSLERFADELGSLFTIRRESAPSPQPQQRLERARLFLESGRPDSAVAEVRNLPGAVNAEGWLRDAERYASAQRALDLIETAAVLEPRRLRDGAGNRIEQPSPVEE
;
A
#
# COMPACT_ATOMS: atom_id res chain seq x y z
N MET A 1 -12.10 7.58 28.24
CA MET A 1 -11.14 6.84 27.37
C MET A 1 -10.18 5.93 28.16
N LEU A 2 -9.82 6.24 29.41
CA LEU A 2 -8.94 5.40 30.25
C LEU A 2 -9.55 4.06 30.70
N LEU A 3 -10.88 3.96 30.87
CA LEU A 3 -11.56 2.71 31.26
C LEU A 3 -11.61 1.66 30.14
N ALA A 4 -11.61 2.08 28.87
CA ALA A 4 -11.63 1.16 27.73
C ALA A 4 -10.24 0.53 27.48
N VAL A 5 -9.16 1.27 27.77
CA VAL A 5 -7.78 0.77 27.64
C VAL A 5 -7.45 -0.25 28.73
N GLY A 6 -7.94 -0.04 29.95
CA GLY A 6 -7.77 -1.00 31.05
C GLY A 6 -8.45 -2.36 30.79
N GLY A 7 -9.63 -2.34 30.17
CA GLY A 7 -10.37 -3.56 29.81
C GLY A 7 -9.62 -4.44 28.81
N ALA A 8 -9.01 -3.84 27.78
CA ALA A 8 -8.25 -4.59 26.77
C ALA A 8 -6.99 -5.25 27.35
N PHE A 9 -6.32 -4.60 28.30
CA PHE A 9 -5.13 -5.15 28.96
C PHE A 9 -5.46 -6.34 29.87
N ALA A 10 -6.56 -6.25 30.63
CA ALA A 10 -7.02 -7.35 31.48
C ALA A 10 -7.45 -8.59 30.67
N LEU A 11 -8.08 -8.36 29.52
CA LEU A 11 -8.49 -9.44 28.61
C LEU A 11 -7.28 -10.13 27.96
N GLY A 12 -6.28 -9.35 27.53
CA GLY A 12 -5.02 -9.88 26.99
C GLY A 12 -4.23 -10.71 28.01
N ALA A 13 -4.12 -10.24 29.25
CA ALA A 13 -3.44 -10.97 30.33
C ALA A 13 -4.16 -12.28 30.68
N GLY A 14 -5.50 -12.29 30.65
CA GLY A 14 -6.30 -13.51 30.88
C GLY A 14 -6.10 -14.56 29.80
N VAL A 15 -6.05 -14.17 28.53
CA VAL A 15 -5.83 -15.09 27.40
C VAL A 15 -4.41 -15.67 27.43
N ALA A 16 -3.40 -14.84 27.73
CA ALA A 16 -2.02 -15.30 27.85
C ALA A 16 -1.83 -16.30 29.01
N GLY A 17 -2.44 -16.03 30.17
CA GLY A 17 -2.42 -16.95 31.32
C GLY A 17 -3.11 -18.29 31.04
N TYR A 18 -4.23 -18.26 30.31
CA TYR A 18 -4.96 -19.48 29.93
C TYR A 18 -4.15 -20.37 28.96
N ILE A 19 -3.44 -19.77 28.00
CA ILE A 19 -2.57 -20.51 27.07
C ILE A 19 -1.39 -21.13 27.81
N ALA A 20 -0.74 -20.39 28.72
CA ALA A 20 0.38 -20.89 29.49
C ALA A 20 -0.02 -22.09 30.38
N TRP A 21 -1.16 -22.00 31.07
CA TRP A 21 -1.68 -23.08 31.90
C TRP A 21 -2.03 -24.35 31.08
N ARG A 22 -2.58 -24.17 29.87
CA ARG A 22 -2.91 -25.29 28.99
C ARG A 22 -1.66 -26.01 28.47
N MET A 23 -0.57 -25.29 28.25
CA MET A 23 0.68 -25.85 27.73
C MET A 23 1.45 -26.62 28.82
N ASP A 24 1.34 -26.19 30.08
CA ASP A 24 1.89 -26.87 31.26
C ASP A 24 1.08 -28.14 31.65
N SER A 25 -0.18 -28.23 31.22
CA SER A 25 -1.06 -29.39 31.48
C SER A 25 -0.95 -30.50 30.44
N ALA A 26 -0.05 -30.39 29.47
CA ALA A 26 0.21 -31.46 28.50
C ALA A 26 1.04 -32.56 29.19
N PRO A 27 0.58 -33.83 29.23
CA PRO A 27 1.36 -34.90 29.85
C PRO A 27 2.66 -35.08 29.06
N GLU A 28 3.80 -34.85 29.73
CA GLU A 28 5.12 -35.23 29.22
C GLU A 28 5.09 -36.72 28.89
N THR A 29 5.26 -37.03 27.60
CA THR A 29 5.46 -38.41 27.16
C THR A 29 6.90 -38.74 27.48
N THR A 30 7.12 -39.29 28.68
CA THR A 30 8.42 -39.83 29.08
C THR A 30 8.76 -40.98 28.13
N GLU A 31 9.65 -40.72 27.17
CA GLU A 31 10.33 -41.77 26.41
C GLU A 31 11.22 -42.55 27.38
N GLU A 32 10.75 -43.73 27.75
CA GLU A 32 11.51 -44.72 28.51
C GLU A 32 12.62 -45.29 27.60
N PRO A 33 13.90 -45.27 28.03
CA PRO A 33 14.99 -45.73 27.19
C PRO A 33 14.91 -47.24 26.99
N ALA A 34 14.86 -47.66 25.72
CA ALA A 34 14.97 -49.06 25.33
C ALA A 34 16.26 -49.67 25.90
N GLN A 35 16.10 -50.62 26.81
CA GLN A 35 17.19 -51.44 27.31
C GLN A 35 17.70 -52.33 26.18
N ILE A 36 18.94 -52.10 25.75
CA ILE A 36 19.67 -52.99 24.85
C ILE A 36 20.06 -54.21 25.70
N ALA A 37 19.34 -55.31 25.52
CA ALA A 37 19.71 -56.59 26.08
C ALA A 37 20.91 -57.15 25.31
N ASP A 38 21.95 -57.43 26.08
CA ASP A 38 23.23 -58.03 25.69
C ASP A 38 23.01 -59.43 25.11
N ASN A 39 23.53 -59.68 23.89
CA ASN A 39 23.41 -60.97 23.21
C ASN A 39 24.80 -61.63 23.17
N THR A 40 25.09 -62.46 24.17
CA THR A 40 26.22 -63.41 24.16
C THR A 40 25.71 -64.74 23.60
N PRO A 41 26.43 -65.43 22.70
CA PRO A 41 25.93 -66.64 22.06
C PRO A 41 26.07 -67.85 22.98
N ALA A 42 24.94 -68.49 23.29
CA ALA A 42 24.91 -69.85 23.79
C ALA A 42 24.46 -70.77 22.65
N ASP A 43 25.43 -71.49 22.10
CA ASP A 43 25.25 -72.58 21.16
C ASP A 43 24.51 -73.73 21.87
N GLY A 44 23.45 -74.22 21.24
CA GLY A 44 22.51 -75.16 21.84
C GLY A 44 21.40 -75.50 20.87
N ALA A 45 21.73 -76.26 19.83
CA ALA A 45 20.80 -76.78 18.85
C ALA A 45 19.81 -77.77 19.49
N GLU A 46 18.52 -77.41 19.51
CA GLU A 46 17.38 -78.32 19.70
C GLU A 46 16.18 -77.85 18.83
N PRO A 47 15.23 -78.75 18.51
CA PRO A 47 14.62 -78.84 17.18
C PRO A 47 13.51 -77.81 16.92
N SER A 48 13.36 -77.47 15.64
CA SER A 48 12.32 -76.58 15.12
C SER A 48 10.92 -77.14 15.40
N PRO A 49 10.02 -76.42 16.12
CA PRO A 49 8.63 -76.81 16.22
C PRO A 49 7.92 -76.50 14.89
N THR A 50 7.18 -77.48 14.39
CA THR A 50 6.22 -77.27 13.29
C THR A 50 5.09 -76.39 13.84
N PRO A 51 4.72 -75.26 13.20
CA PRO A 51 3.72 -74.37 13.74
C PRO A 51 2.37 -75.09 13.81
N SER A 52 1.72 -75.03 14.98
CA SER A 52 0.35 -75.51 15.12
C SER A 52 -0.61 -74.55 14.43
N ALA A 53 -1.71 -75.05 13.87
CA ALA A 53 -2.71 -74.25 13.12
C ALA A 53 -3.24 -73.02 13.88
N SER A 54 -3.18 -73.04 15.23
CA SER A 54 -3.56 -71.92 16.09
C SER A 54 -2.59 -70.73 16.06
N GLU A 55 -1.29 -70.95 15.85
CA GLU A 55 -0.29 -69.87 15.74
C GLU A 55 -0.38 -69.14 14.39
N SER A 56 -0.69 -69.88 13.33
CA SER A 56 -0.91 -69.30 11.99
C SER A 56 -2.16 -68.43 11.93
N ALA A 57 -3.23 -68.78 12.67
CA ALA A 57 -4.42 -67.95 12.78
C ALA A 57 -4.17 -66.64 13.56
N ALA A 58 -3.42 -66.71 14.67
CA ALA A 58 -3.04 -65.54 15.45
C ALA A 58 -2.11 -64.59 14.67
N ALA A 59 -1.21 -65.13 13.83
CA ALA A 59 -0.37 -64.34 12.94
C ALA A 59 -1.18 -63.64 11.84
N ALA A 60 -2.19 -64.30 11.26
CA ALA A 60 -3.07 -63.69 10.26
C ALA A 60 -3.90 -62.54 10.87
N GLU A 61 -4.44 -62.73 12.07
CA GLU A 61 -5.21 -61.70 12.79
C GLU A 61 -4.33 -60.51 13.23
N ALA A 62 -3.05 -60.75 13.53
CA ALA A 62 -2.08 -59.68 13.79
C ALA A 62 -1.76 -58.87 12.52
N VAL A 63 -1.62 -59.53 11.37
CA VAL A 63 -1.39 -58.86 10.07
C VAL A 63 -2.61 -58.04 9.65
N GLU A 64 -3.83 -58.55 9.86
CA GLU A 64 -5.07 -57.82 9.58
C GLU A 64 -5.23 -56.57 10.45
N ARG A 65 -4.94 -56.67 11.76
CA ARG A 65 -4.91 -55.49 12.66
C ARG A 65 -3.86 -54.45 12.25
N VAL A 66 -2.70 -54.89 11.77
CA VAL A 66 -1.66 -53.96 11.26
C VAL A 66 -2.12 -53.30 9.96
N ALA A 67 -2.79 -54.03 9.06
CA ALA A 67 -3.33 -53.47 7.83
C ALA A 67 -4.44 -52.44 8.08
N GLU A 68 -5.33 -52.68 9.04
CA GLU A 68 -6.34 -51.71 9.48
C GLU A 68 -5.72 -50.46 10.10
N GLN A 69 -4.68 -50.61 10.92
CA GLN A 69 -3.94 -49.48 11.50
C GLN A 69 -3.20 -48.67 10.44
N GLN A 70 -2.57 -49.33 9.45
CA GLN A 70 -1.91 -48.67 8.32
C GLN A 70 -2.91 -47.89 7.46
N GLY A 71 -4.06 -48.48 7.13
CA GLY A 71 -5.14 -47.77 6.42
C GLY A 71 -5.68 -46.55 7.20
N GLY A 72 -5.70 -46.62 8.53
CA GLY A 72 -6.03 -45.48 9.39
C GLY A 72 -4.96 -44.39 9.42
N ILE A 73 -3.69 -44.73 9.26
CA ILE A 73 -2.57 -43.76 9.15
C ILE A 73 -2.62 -43.06 7.79
N ASP A 74 -2.83 -43.81 6.70
CA ASP A 74 -2.91 -43.24 5.34
C ASP A 74 -4.06 -42.23 5.21
N GLN A 75 -5.23 -42.54 5.79
CA GLN A 75 -6.36 -41.61 5.84
C GLN A 75 -6.03 -40.33 6.63
N ARG A 76 -5.30 -40.45 7.75
CA ARG A 76 -4.88 -39.29 8.54
C ARG A 76 -3.84 -38.45 7.81
N LEU A 77 -2.92 -39.09 7.10
CA LEU A 77 -1.91 -38.42 6.27
C LEU A 77 -2.58 -37.63 5.14
N ALA A 78 -3.47 -38.27 4.37
CA ALA A 78 -4.23 -37.60 3.32
C ALA A 78 -5.08 -36.43 3.87
N ALA A 79 -5.71 -36.61 5.03
CA ALA A 79 -6.45 -35.54 5.70
C ALA A 79 -5.55 -34.40 6.20
N ALA A 80 -4.33 -34.70 6.64
CA ALA A 80 -3.35 -33.69 7.05
C ALA A 80 -2.81 -32.91 5.84
N GLU A 81 -2.48 -33.58 4.74
CA GLU A 81 -2.07 -32.96 3.49
C GLU A 81 -3.15 -32.01 2.95
N GLN A 82 -4.42 -32.43 2.98
CA GLN A 82 -5.54 -31.58 2.56
C GLN A 82 -5.75 -30.37 3.50
N ARG A 83 -5.47 -30.51 4.80
CA ARG A 83 -5.52 -29.38 5.74
C ARG A 83 -4.36 -28.42 5.49
N LEU A 84 -3.17 -28.92 5.21
CA LEU A 84 -1.99 -28.11 4.88
C LEU A 84 -2.22 -27.31 3.60
N SER A 85 -2.77 -27.93 2.54
CA SER A 85 -3.07 -27.20 1.30
C SER A 85 -4.11 -26.09 1.52
N ARG A 86 -5.14 -26.34 2.34
CA ARG A 86 -6.11 -25.31 2.73
C ARG A 86 -5.46 -24.19 3.55
N LEU A 87 -4.58 -24.53 4.50
CA LEU A 87 -3.89 -23.56 5.33
C LEU A 87 -2.94 -22.68 4.49
N ASP A 88 -2.26 -23.26 3.51
CA ASP A 88 -1.39 -22.53 2.58
C ASP A 88 -2.18 -21.52 1.75
N LEU A 89 -3.31 -21.94 1.18
CA LEU A 89 -4.21 -21.03 0.46
C LEU A 89 -4.76 -19.90 1.35
N GLN A 90 -5.13 -20.23 2.61
CA GLN A 90 -5.56 -19.22 3.58
C GLN A 90 -4.44 -18.25 3.96
N ALA A 91 -3.21 -18.74 4.11
CA ALA A 91 -2.04 -17.93 4.41
C ALA A 91 -1.70 -16.98 3.25
N GLN A 92 -1.74 -17.46 2.01
CA GLN A 92 -1.54 -16.65 0.80
C GLN A 92 -2.63 -15.57 0.68
N ALA A 93 -3.90 -15.91 0.92
CA ALA A 93 -4.99 -14.94 0.92
C ALA A 93 -4.82 -13.88 2.03
N ALA A 94 -4.41 -14.30 3.22
CA ALA A 94 -4.13 -13.38 4.34
C ALA A 94 -2.96 -12.44 4.02
N ALA A 95 -1.84 -12.97 3.52
CA ALA A 95 -0.68 -12.19 3.09
C ALA A 95 -1.05 -11.16 2.02
N GLY A 96 -1.88 -11.57 1.06
CA GLY A 96 -2.44 -10.69 0.04
C GLY A 96 -3.26 -9.53 0.59
N ASN A 97 -4.11 -9.79 1.59
CA ASN A 97 -4.91 -8.77 2.25
C ASN A 97 -4.07 -7.79 3.07
N VAL A 98 -3.07 -8.31 3.81
CA VAL A 98 -2.12 -7.48 4.55
C VAL A 98 -1.37 -6.57 3.59
N ALA A 99 -0.89 -7.10 2.47
CA ALA A 99 -0.15 -6.30 1.51
C ALA A 99 -1.02 -5.23 0.83
N ARG A 100 -2.31 -5.51 0.58
CA ARG A 100 -3.25 -4.46 0.14
C ARG A 100 -3.40 -3.37 1.21
N ALA A 101 -3.61 -3.75 2.46
CA ALA A 101 -3.84 -2.81 3.56
C ALA A 101 -2.62 -1.91 3.80
N GLU A 102 -1.43 -2.49 3.87
CA GLU A 102 -0.20 -1.72 3.99
C GLU A 102 0.04 -0.81 2.77
N GLY A 103 -0.35 -1.25 1.57
CA GLY A 103 -0.21 -0.45 0.34
C GLY A 103 -1.06 0.81 0.41
N LEU A 104 -2.29 0.67 0.88
CA LEU A 104 -3.19 1.80 1.14
C LEU A 104 -2.66 2.71 2.25
N LEU A 105 -2.10 2.14 3.32
CA LEU A 105 -1.52 2.92 4.41
C LEU A 105 -0.34 3.78 3.94
N ILE A 106 0.57 3.21 3.14
CA ILE A 106 1.69 3.97 2.57
C ILE A 106 1.17 5.04 1.62
N ALA A 107 0.27 4.70 0.70
CA ALA A 107 -0.29 5.67 -0.26
C ALA A 107 -0.96 6.86 0.46
N PHE A 108 -1.80 6.58 1.46
CA PHE A 108 -2.47 7.61 2.25
C PHE A 108 -1.50 8.45 3.08
N ALA A 109 -0.50 7.82 3.71
CA ALA A 109 0.51 8.53 4.47
C ALA A 109 1.37 9.43 3.56
N THR A 110 1.67 8.99 2.34
CA THR A 110 2.36 9.79 1.33
C THR A 110 1.51 10.97 0.89
N ARG A 111 0.23 10.79 0.53
CA ARG A 111 -0.66 11.90 0.17
C ARG A 111 -0.70 12.94 1.29
N ARG A 112 -0.91 12.49 2.53
CA ARG A 112 -0.93 13.37 3.71
C ARG A 112 0.39 14.14 3.91
N ALA A 113 1.53 13.50 3.67
CA ALA A 113 2.83 14.18 3.77
C ALA A 113 2.99 15.25 2.68
N VAL A 114 2.66 14.92 1.43
CA VAL A 114 2.71 15.83 0.29
C VAL A 114 1.78 17.03 0.49
N ASP A 115 0.53 16.81 0.91
CA ASP A 115 -0.44 17.89 1.12
C ASP A 115 -0.02 18.84 2.24
N LYS A 116 0.68 18.33 3.27
CA LYS A 116 1.25 19.14 4.34
C LYS A 116 2.57 19.84 3.96
N GLY A 117 3.12 19.54 2.79
CA GLY A 117 4.44 20.00 2.37
C GLY A 117 5.58 19.42 3.22
N ALA A 118 5.40 18.22 3.77
CA ALA A 118 6.44 17.53 4.53
C ALA A 118 7.29 16.65 3.61
N GLU A 119 8.58 16.54 3.91
CA GLU A 119 9.44 15.55 3.28
C GLU A 119 9.00 14.12 3.66
N LEU A 120 9.12 13.17 2.73
CA LEU A 120 8.65 11.80 2.93
C LEU A 120 9.47 11.01 3.97
N GLY A 121 10.74 11.34 4.19
CA GLY A 121 11.62 10.59 5.09
C GLY A 121 11.58 9.08 4.78
N TYR A 122 11.28 8.26 5.79
CA TYR A 122 11.15 6.80 5.65
C TYR A 122 10.10 6.36 4.62
N LEU A 123 9.04 7.15 4.39
CA LEU A 123 8.02 6.81 3.40
C LEU A 123 8.61 6.75 1.99
N ALA A 124 9.71 7.47 1.71
CA ALA A 124 10.38 7.43 0.42
C ALA A 124 10.89 6.02 0.09
N ASP A 125 11.49 5.34 1.07
CA ASP A 125 12.02 3.99 0.88
C ASP A 125 10.90 2.96 0.81
N GLN A 126 9.84 3.14 1.61
CA GLN A 126 8.64 2.31 1.54
C GLN A 126 7.94 2.40 0.17
N LEU A 127 7.85 3.61 -0.40
CA LEU A 127 7.33 3.85 -1.74
C LEU A 127 8.14 3.11 -2.81
N ARG A 128 9.48 3.23 -2.74
CA ARG A 128 10.37 2.53 -3.69
C ARG A 128 10.24 1.03 -3.57
N LEU A 129 10.30 0.51 -2.34
CA LEU A 129 10.21 -0.92 -2.08
C LEU A 129 8.90 -1.49 -2.61
N ARG A 130 7.77 -0.82 -2.34
CA ARG A 130 6.46 -1.37 -2.67
C ARG A 130 6.00 -1.12 -4.10
N PHE A 131 6.15 0.11 -4.56
CA PHE A 131 5.57 0.60 -5.81
C PHE A 131 6.62 0.82 -6.91
N GLY A 132 7.91 0.74 -6.59
CA GLY A 132 8.99 1.08 -7.53
C GLY A 132 9.01 0.20 -8.79
N ASP A 133 8.68 -1.08 -8.67
CA ASP A 133 8.63 -1.99 -9.82
C ASP A 133 7.37 -1.79 -10.68
N ALA A 134 6.22 -1.57 -10.04
CA ALA A 134 4.94 -1.44 -10.72
C ALA A 134 4.72 -0.05 -11.34
N LEU A 135 5.18 1.00 -10.64
CA LEU A 135 4.91 2.40 -10.95
C LEU A 135 6.19 3.27 -10.83
N PRO A 136 7.29 2.94 -11.52
CA PRO A 136 8.57 3.63 -11.36
C PRO A 136 8.48 5.14 -11.61
N ASN A 137 7.71 5.55 -12.62
CA ASN A 137 7.55 6.96 -12.99
C ASN A 137 6.76 7.75 -11.94
N ALA A 138 5.69 7.17 -11.39
CA ALA A 138 4.87 7.83 -10.37
C ALA A 138 5.66 7.99 -9.06
N VAL A 139 6.34 6.91 -8.64
CA VAL A 139 7.22 6.94 -7.46
C VAL A 139 8.31 7.99 -7.62
N ASN A 140 9.01 8.04 -8.76
CA ASN A 140 10.05 9.04 -9.00
C ASN A 140 9.50 10.47 -8.96
N THR A 141 8.33 10.71 -9.57
CA THR A 141 7.67 12.03 -9.56
C THR A 141 7.40 12.50 -8.13
N ILE A 142 6.84 11.63 -7.28
CA ILE A 142 6.55 11.93 -5.88
C ILE A 142 7.83 12.17 -5.07
N LEU A 143 8.86 11.35 -5.29
CA LEU A 143 10.15 11.49 -4.60
C LEU A 143 10.84 12.80 -4.96
N THR A 144 10.85 13.17 -6.23
CA THR A 144 11.41 14.46 -6.69
C THR A 144 10.61 15.63 -6.15
N PHE A 145 9.27 15.53 -6.18
CA PHE A 145 8.39 16.57 -5.64
C PHE A 145 8.63 16.78 -4.14
N SER A 146 8.75 15.69 -3.36
CA SER A 146 8.93 15.71 -1.91
C SER A 146 10.19 16.46 -1.44
N ARG A 147 11.21 16.63 -2.28
CA ARG A 147 12.44 17.35 -1.89
C ARG A 147 12.25 18.86 -1.85
N GLU A 148 11.33 19.37 -2.66
CA GLU A 148 11.00 20.79 -2.74
C GLU A 148 9.48 20.92 -2.79
N PRO A 149 8.80 20.62 -1.67
CA PRO A 149 7.35 20.55 -1.65
C PRO A 149 6.73 21.95 -1.77
N VAL A 150 5.64 22.04 -2.52
CA VAL A 150 4.81 23.24 -2.64
C VAL A 150 3.38 22.86 -2.24
N THR A 151 2.77 23.64 -1.35
CA THR A 151 1.40 23.35 -0.88
C THR A 151 0.36 24.08 -1.72
N LEU A 152 -0.88 23.58 -1.71
CA LEU A 152 -2.00 24.22 -2.39
C LEU A 152 -2.23 25.65 -1.88
N ASP A 153 -2.20 25.86 -0.57
CA ASP A 153 -2.33 27.18 0.05
C ASP A 153 -1.23 28.14 -0.42
N GLN A 154 0.00 27.64 -0.58
CA GLN A 154 1.11 28.44 -1.10
C GLN A 154 0.89 28.81 -2.57
N LEU A 155 0.35 27.91 -3.39
CA LEU A 155 -0.01 28.22 -4.78
C LEU A 155 -1.13 29.28 -4.85
N ILE A 156 -2.15 29.19 -3.99
CA ILE A 156 -3.24 30.16 -3.92
C ILE A 156 -2.69 31.54 -3.51
N PHE A 157 -1.95 31.60 -2.41
CA PHE A 157 -1.36 32.85 -1.92
C PHE A 157 -0.43 33.52 -2.94
N ARG A 158 0.44 32.73 -3.60
CA ARG A 158 1.33 33.25 -4.64
C ARG A 158 0.54 33.72 -5.87
N LEU A 159 -0.54 33.03 -6.25
CA LEU A 159 -1.40 33.46 -7.36
C LEU A 159 -2.09 34.80 -7.05
N GLU A 160 -2.51 35.02 -5.81
CA GLU A 160 -3.07 36.31 -5.38
C GLU A 160 -2.04 37.44 -5.46
N GLY A 161 -0.81 37.20 -5.02
CA GLY A 161 0.29 38.17 -5.14
C GLY A 161 0.61 38.53 -6.60
N LEU A 162 0.43 37.58 -7.53
CA LEU A 162 0.64 37.76 -8.97
C LEU A 162 -0.58 38.36 -9.69
N ALA A 163 -1.70 38.58 -9.00
CA ALA A 163 -2.95 39.03 -9.63
C ALA A 163 -2.79 40.31 -10.48
N PRO A 164 -2.11 41.39 -10.03
CA PRO A 164 -1.99 42.61 -10.82
C PRO A 164 -1.11 42.45 -12.06
N SER A 165 -0.03 41.65 -11.96
CA SER A 165 0.90 41.40 -13.06
C SER A 165 0.37 40.42 -14.09
N LEU A 166 -0.53 39.52 -13.70
CA LEU A 166 -1.22 38.59 -14.59
C LEU A 166 -2.32 39.26 -15.44
N GLN A 167 -2.96 40.29 -14.89
CA GLN A 167 -3.99 41.06 -15.59
C GLN A 167 -3.40 42.06 -16.59
N SER A 168 -2.21 42.59 -16.29
CA SER A 168 -1.49 43.51 -17.15
C SER A 168 -0.65 42.68 -18.13
N GLY A 169 -1.12 42.49 -19.37
CA GLY A 169 -0.26 41.98 -20.44
C GLY A 169 0.94 42.89 -20.67
N GLU A 170 1.98 42.40 -21.36
CA GLU A 170 3.15 43.21 -21.74
C GLU A 170 2.71 44.63 -22.14
N GLY A 171 2.99 45.58 -21.25
CA GLY A 171 2.57 46.95 -21.45
C GLY A 171 3.32 47.47 -22.66
N LYS A 172 2.59 47.90 -23.70
CA LYS A 172 3.17 48.75 -24.75
C LYS A 172 4.10 49.80 -24.11
N PRO A 173 5.29 50.06 -24.68
CA PRO A 173 6.23 51.02 -24.14
C PRO A 173 5.52 52.34 -23.85
N SER A 174 5.83 52.95 -22.71
CA SER A 174 5.15 54.14 -22.18
C SER A 174 5.05 55.30 -23.18
N LEU A 175 5.96 55.36 -24.16
CA LEU A 175 5.98 56.36 -25.23
C LEU A 175 4.82 56.21 -26.24
N GLU A 176 4.36 54.99 -26.51
CA GLU A 176 3.23 54.75 -27.42
C GLU A 176 1.89 55.07 -26.72
N ARG A 177 1.79 54.76 -25.43
CA ARG A 177 0.64 55.17 -24.60
C ARG A 177 0.53 56.70 -24.48
N PHE A 178 1.66 57.40 -24.38
CA PHE A 178 1.68 58.87 -24.33
C PHE A 178 1.24 59.51 -25.66
N ALA A 179 1.57 58.92 -26.80
CA ALA A 179 1.13 59.38 -28.12
C ALA A 179 -0.39 59.17 -28.32
N ASP A 180 -0.93 58.03 -27.87
CA ASP A 180 -2.37 57.74 -27.91
C ASP A 180 -3.17 58.66 -26.96
N GLU A 181 -2.61 59.03 -25.81
CA GLU A 181 -3.24 59.96 -24.85
C GLU A 181 -3.35 61.39 -25.40
N LEU A 182 -2.36 61.89 -26.14
CA LEU A 182 -2.44 63.20 -26.80
C LEU A 182 -3.50 63.26 -27.91
N GLY A 183 -3.80 62.12 -28.55
CA GLY A 183 -4.92 62.00 -29.49
C GLY A 183 -6.30 61.94 -28.83
N SER A 184 -6.36 61.66 -27.52
CA SER A 184 -7.61 61.43 -26.77
C SER A 184 -8.20 62.68 -26.11
N LEU A 185 -7.54 63.84 -26.23
CA LEU A 185 -7.95 65.11 -25.60
C LEU A 185 -9.34 65.63 -26.05
N PHE A 186 -9.97 64.95 -27.02
CA PHE A 186 -11.39 65.08 -27.37
C PHE A 186 -12.08 63.71 -27.37
N THR A 187 -12.29 63.10 -26.20
CA THR A 187 -13.15 61.90 -26.10
C THR A 187 -14.20 62.05 -25.00
N ILE A 188 -15.46 62.07 -25.45
CA ILE A 188 -16.67 61.93 -24.64
C ILE A 188 -16.56 60.68 -23.77
N ARG A 189 -16.71 60.87 -22.45
CA ARG A 189 -16.77 59.81 -21.45
C ARG A 189 -17.89 58.83 -21.78
N ARG A 190 -17.51 57.66 -22.31
CA ARG A 190 -18.29 56.43 -22.26
C ARG A 190 -17.59 55.50 -21.27
N GLU A 191 -18.37 54.80 -20.46
CA GLU A 191 -17.93 53.82 -19.46
C GLU A 191 -17.12 52.69 -20.11
N SER A 192 -15.81 52.89 -20.26
CA SER A 192 -14.88 51.84 -20.68
C SER A 192 -14.28 51.19 -19.44
N ALA A 193 -15.04 50.31 -18.79
CA ALA A 193 -14.44 49.30 -17.91
C ALA A 193 -13.54 48.41 -18.79
N PRO A 194 -12.29 48.09 -18.37
CA PRO A 194 -11.47 47.10 -19.06
C PRO A 194 -12.27 45.79 -19.24
N SER A 195 -12.07 45.08 -20.35
CA SER A 195 -12.72 43.78 -20.59
C SER A 195 -12.61 42.89 -19.34
N PRO A 196 -13.71 42.39 -18.76
CA PRO A 196 -13.68 41.62 -17.51
C PRO A 196 -13.05 40.23 -17.68
N GLN A 197 -12.63 39.86 -18.89
CA GLN A 197 -12.15 38.52 -19.21
C GLN A 197 -10.89 38.08 -18.45
N PRO A 198 -9.82 38.90 -18.27
CA PRO A 198 -8.64 38.49 -17.51
C PRO A 198 -8.94 38.33 -16.01
N GLN A 199 -9.74 39.24 -15.44
CA GLN A 199 -10.15 39.16 -14.04
C GLN A 199 -10.99 37.90 -13.79
N GLN A 200 -11.96 37.61 -14.66
CA GLN A 200 -12.78 36.40 -14.56
C GLN A 200 -11.95 35.11 -14.73
N ARG A 201 -10.94 35.11 -15.62
CA ARG A 201 -10.02 33.97 -15.78
C ARG A 201 -9.21 33.71 -14.51
N LEU A 202 -8.70 34.76 -13.90
CA LEU A 202 -7.96 34.67 -12.64
C LEU A 202 -8.86 34.13 -11.51
N GLU A 203 -10.10 34.60 -11.43
CA GLU A 203 -11.07 34.10 -10.46
C GLU A 203 -11.40 32.62 -10.68
N ARG A 204 -11.58 32.18 -11.93
CA ARG A 204 -11.73 30.74 -12.24
C ARG A 204 -10.50 29.92 -11.86
N ALA A 205 -9.30 30.44 -12.09
CA ALA A 205 -8.07 29.77 -11.69
C ALA A 205 -8.03 29.54 -10.17
N ARG A 206 -8.45 30.54 -9.36
CA ARG A 206 -8.57 30.40 -7.90
C ARG A 206 -9.58 29.34 -7.50
N LEU A 207 -10.78 29.40 -8.06
CA LEU A 207 -11.82 28.39 -7.80
C LEU A 207 -11.34 26.97 -8.14
N PHE A 208 -10.57 26.81 -9.24
CA PHE A 208 -9.97 25.53 -9.57
C PHE A 208 -8.96 25.07 -8.52
N LEU A 209 -8.07 25.94 -8.05
CA LEU A 209 -7.14 25.58 -6.96
C LEU A 209 -7.90 25.21 -5.69
N GLU A 210 -8.87 26.02 -5.25
CA GLU A 210 -9.68 25.76 -4.06
C GLU A 210 -10.44 24.43 -4.14
N SER A 211 -10.87 24.05 -5.35
CA SER A 211 -11.51 22.76 -5.61
C SER A 211 -10.53 21.57 -5.78
N GLY A 212 -9.23 21.78 -5.60
CA GLY A 212 -8.20 20.74 -5.75
C GLY A 212 -7.92 20.36 -7.21
N ARG A 213 -8.14 21.27 -8.17
CA ARG A 213 -7.97 21.04 -9.62
C ARG A 213 -6.81 21.86 -10.20
N PRO A 214 -5.54 21.52 -9.88
CA PRO A 214 -4.38 22.33 -10.26
C PRO A 214 -4.16 22.37 -11.78
N ASP A 215 -4.41 21.29 -12.53
CA ASP A 215 -4.26 21.29 -14.00
C ASP A 215 -5.18 22.32 -14.68
N SER A 216 -6.41 22.46 -14.18
CA SER A 216 -7.37 23.44 -14.71
C SER A 216 -6.96 24.87 -14.37
N ALA A 217 -6.41 25.09 -13.17
CA ALA A 217 -5.87 26.39 -12.78
C ALA A 217 -4.67 26.80 -13.64
N VAL A 218 -3.73 25.88 -13.89
CA VAL A 218 -2.57 26.09 -14.78
C VAL A 218 -3.04 26.51 -16.18
N ALA A 219 -4.05 25.82 -16.73
CA ALA A 219 -4.61 26.16 -18.05
C ALA A 219 -5.20 27.57 -18.09
N GLU A 220 -5.91 28.01 -17.05
CA GLU A 220 -6.46 29.37 -17.01
C GLU A 220 -5.36 30.43 -16.92
N VAL A 221 -4.35 30.22 -16.07
CA VAL A 221 -3.24 31.18 -15.90
C VAL A 221 -2.37 31.29 -17.14
N ARG A 222 -2.10 30.19 -17.86
CA ARG A 222 -1.38 30.22 -19.15
C ARG A 222 -2.08 31.07 -20.22
N ASN A 223 -3.40 31.20 -20.12
CA ASN A 223 -4.22 31.99 -21.03
C ASN A 223 -4.39 33.46 -20.58
N LEU A 224 -3.76 33.86 -19.48
CA LEU A 224 -3.75 35.25 -19.04
C LEU A 224 -2.71 36.07 -19.84
N PRO A 225 -2.98 37.36 -20.10
CA PRO A 225 -2.09 38.18 -20.90
C PRO A 225 -0.72 38.40 -20.23
N GLY A 226 -0.65 38.37 -18.90
CA GLY A 226 0.59 38.47 -18.13
C GLY A 226 1.21 37.12 -17.75
N ALA A 227 0.86 36.01 -18.41
CA ALA A 227 1.32 34.65 -18.02
C ALA A 227 2.85 34.52 -17.91
N VAL A 228 3.61 35.27 -18.73
CA VAL A 228 5.08 35.31 -18.68
C VAL A 228 5.62 35.78 -17.32
N ASN A 229 4.87 36.64 -16.62
CA ASN A 229 5.25 37.13 -15.29
C ASN A 229 5.05 36.05 -14.19
N ALA A 230 4.42 34.93 -14.52
CA ALA A 230 4.07 33.86 -13.59
C ALA A 230 4.77 32.52 -13.90
N GLU A 231 5.86 32.52 -14.68
CA GLU A 231 6.59 31.29 -15.04
C GLU A 231 7.00 30.44 -13.83
N GLY A 232 7.48 31.07 -12.76
CA GLY A 232 7.84 30.37 -11.53
C GLY A 232 6.64 29.70 -10.87
N TRP A 233 5.49 30.40 -10.83
CA TRP A 233 4.25 29.85 -10.30
C TRP A 233 3.71 28.72 -11.18
N LEU A 234 3.76 28.87 -12.50
CA LEU A 234 3.34 27.84 -13.46
C LEU A 234 4.16 26.55 -13.28
N ARG A 235 5.48 26.67 -13.15
CA ARG A 235 6.37 25.53 -12.89
C ARG A 235 6.01 24.79 -11.60
N ASP A 236 5.76 25.52 -10.51
CA ASP A 236 5.39 24.93 -9.23
C ASP A 236 4.00 24.29 -9.27
N ALA A 237 3.03 24.94 -9.90
CA ALA A 237 1.67 24.42 -10.06
C ALA A 237 1.63 23.15 -10.93
N GLU A 238 2.44 23.09 -11.99
CA GLU A 238 2.60 21.90 -12.84
C GLU A 238 3.27 20.75 -12.08
N ARG A 239 4.32 21.04 -11.31
CA ARG A 239 4.96 20.07 -10.42
C ARG A 239 3.94 19.50 -9.42
N TYR A 240 3.15 20.37 -8.78
CA TYR A 240 2.10 19.95 -7.85
C TYR A 240 1.04 19.08 -8.54
N ALA A 241 0.55 19.48 -9.72
CA ALA A 241 -0.41 18.70 -10.50
C ALA A 241 0.15 17.33 -10.91
N SER A 242 1.43 17.26 -11.30
CA SER A 242 2.09 15.99 -11.61
C SER A 242 2.19 15.07 -10.40
N ALA A 243 2.47 15.63 -9.22
CA ALA A 243 2.53 14.87 -7.98
C ALA A 243 1.15 14.33 -7.58
N GLN A 244 0.08 15.14 -7.71
CA GLN A 244 -1.29 14.69 -7.43
C GLN A 244 -1.71 13.54 -8.35
N ARG A 245 -1.45 13.64 -9.67
CA ARG A 245 -1.71 12.53 -10.60
C ARG A 245 -0.92 11.28 -10.25
N ALA A 246 0.34 11.42 -9.85
CA ALA A 246 1.16 10.29 -9.42
C ALA A 246 0.60 9.64 -8.14
N LEU A 247 0.11 10.43 -7.19
CA LEU A 247 -0.55 9.94 -5.97
C LEU A 247 -1.83 9.17 -6.31
N ASP A 248 -2.68 9.70 -7.19
CA ASP A 248 -3.91 9.04 -7.65
C ASP A 248 -3.59 7.66 -8.28
N LEU A 249 -2.51 7.57 -9.07
CA LEU A 249 -2.08 6.31 -9.67
C LEU A 249 -1.63 5.29 -8.62
N ILE A 250 -0.87 5.71 -7.60
CA ILE A 250 -0.40 4.83 -6.53
C ILE A 250 -1.57 4.34 -5.67
N GLU A 251 -2.52 5.21 -5.35
CA GLU A 251 -3.74 4.83 -4.63
C GLU A 251 -4.60 3.86 -5.43
N THR A 252 -4.78 4.13 -6.72
CA THR A 252 -5.52 3.24 -7.62
C THR A 252 -4.85 1.87 -7.70
N ALA A 253 -3.53 1.81 -7.84
CA ALA A 253 -2.80 0.54 -7.87
C ALA A 253 -2.86 -0.21 -6.55
N ALA A 254 -2.83 0.49 -5.41
CA ALA A 254 -3.01 -0.10 -4.09
C ALA A 254 -4.38 -0.78 -3.93
N VAL A 255 -5.44 -0.22 -4.55
CA VAL A 255 -6.79 -0.82 -4.53
C VAL A 255 -6.93 -1.95 -5.56
N LEU A 256 -6.58 -1.70 -6.82
CA LEU A 256 -6.97 -2.53 -7.97
C LEU A 256 -5.94 -3.61 -8.33
N GLU A 257 -4.64 -3.37 -8.12
CA GLU A 257 -3.59 -4.28 -8.55
C GLU A 257 -2.57 -4.67 -7.45
N PRO A 258 -3.01 -5.16 -6.26
CA PRO A 258 -2.07 -5.52 -5.20
C PRO A 258 -1.01 -6.53 -5.63
N ARG A 259 -1.33 -7.44 -6.56
CA ARG A 259 -0.42 -8.50 -7.04
C ARG A 259 0.85 -8.00 -7.71
N ARG A 260 0.81 -6.80 -8.31
CA ARG A 260 2.00 -6.21 -8.96
C ARG A 260 2.90 -5.48 -7.96
N LEU A 261 2.43 -5.29 -6.73
CA LEU A 261 3.16 -4.63 -5.66
C LEU A 261 4.00 -5.64 -4.88
N ARG A 262 4.92 -5.12 -4.07
CA ARG A 262 5.68 -5.92 -3.10
C ARG A 262 5.05 -5.88 -1.71
N ASP A 263 5.33 -6.91 -0.90
CA ASP A 263 5.01 -6.92 0.53
C ASP A 263 6.04 -6.11 1.35
N GLY A 264 5.82 -5.99 2.67
CA GLY A 264 6.74 -5.29 3.56
C GLY A 264 8.15 -5.89 3.68
N ALA A 265 8.35 -7.13 3.22
CA ALA A 265 9.64 -7.80 3.14
C ALA A 265 10.30 -7.69 1.75
N GLY A 266 9.60 -7.10 0.77
CA GLY A 266 10.07 -6.95 -0.59
C GLY A 266 9.78 -8.15 -1.50
N ASN A 267 8.98 -9.13 -1.10
CA ASN A 267 8.59 -10.24 -1.96
C ASN A 267 7.43 -9.84 -2.88
N ARG A 268 7.30 -10.49 -4.04
CA ARG A 268 6.13 -10.30 -4.92
C ARG A 268 4.90 -10.97 -4.31
N ILE A 269 3.74 -10.36 -4.49
CA ILE A 269 2.47 -10.89 -4.00
C ILE A 269 1.92 -11.87 -5.03
N GLU A 270 2.21 -13.16 -4.83
CA GLU A 270 1.62 -14.25 -5.60
C GLU A 270 0.27 -14.64 -4.97
N GLN A 271 -0.83 -14.25 -5.61
CA GLN A 271 -2.17 -14.79 -5.28
C GLN A 271 -2.67 -15.61 -6.47
N PRO A 272 -3.01 -16.90 -6.29
CA PRO A 272 -3.76 -17.64 -7.30
C PRO A 272 -5.14 -16.99 -7.49
N SER A 273 -5.57 -16.85 -8.74
CA SER A 273 -6.87 -16.26 -9.10
C SER A 273 -8.01 -17.12 -8.54
N PRO A 274 -9.05 -16.55 -7.91
CA PRO A 274 -10.30 -17.26 -7.63
C PRO A 274 -11.17 -17.45 -8.88
N VAL A 275 -10.71 -17.00 -10.05
CA VAL A 275 -11.48 -16.98 -11.30
C VAL A 275 -10.75 -17.85 -12.32
N GLU A 276 -10.97 -19.16 -12.23
CA GLU A 276 -10.78 -20.18 -13.26
C GLU A 276 -11.45 -21.49 -12.77
N GLU A 277 -12.78 -21.45 -12.58
CA GLU A 277 -13.68 -22.61 -12.68
C GLU A 277 -14.93 -22.19 -13.46
#